data_AF-A0A0M2K030-F1
#
_entry.id   AF-A0A0M2K030-F1
#
_cell.length_a   1.000
_cell.length_b   1.000
_cell.length_c   1.000
_cell.angle_alpha   90.00
_cell.angle_beta   90.00
_cell.angle_gamma   90.00
#
_symmetry.space_group_name_H-M   'P 1'
#
loop_
_entity.id
_entity.type
_entity.pdbx_description
1 polymer ?
#
loop_
_entity_poly.entity_id
_entity_poly.type
_entity_poly.pdbx_seq_one_letter_code
_entity_poly.pdbx_strand_id
1 'polypeptide(L)'
;MAELSVDEAEARLVLDWKNPLRHGTYTKAIFRPAVMRANRLYPHAAISDDFTPHGLRHTYASLCVAAGLPMFEISRFMGHAKPSTTETVYAHLLRDDHTTAMAALGAMAAPTASNVVALRAN
;
A
#
# COMPACT_ATOMS: atom_id res chain seq x y z
N MET A 1 21.29 -15.35 12.71
CA MET A 1 20.62 -14.57 11.64
C MET A 1 20.74 -13.05 11.85
N ALA A 2 20.63 -12.51 13.07
CA ALA A 2 20.61 -11.06 13.29
C ALA A 2 21.98 -10.39 13.02
N GLU A 3 23.07 -11.07 13.37
CA GLU A 3 24.42 -10.51 13.23
C GLU A 3 24.99 -10.58 11.81
N LEU A 4 24.41 -11.41 10.96
CA LEU A 4 24.84 -11.60 9.57
C LEU A 4 24.66 -10.31 8.77
N SER A 5 25.43 -10.15 7.69
CA SER A 5 25.07 -9.23 6.60
C SER A 5 23.77 -9.68 5.93
N VAL A 6 23.23 -8.85 5.03
CA VAL A 6 22.03 -9.20 4.25
C VAL A 6 22.33 -10.41 3.36
N ASP A 7 23.42 -10.37 2.61
CA ASP A 7 23.83 -11.42 1.66
C ASP A 7 24.08 -12.77 2.37
N GLU A 8 24.75 -12.75 3.53
CA GLU A 8 24.98 -13.96 4.33
C GLU A 8 23.69 -14.54 4.91
N ALA A 9 22.74 -13.69 5.30
CA ALA A 9 21.43 -14.14 5.78
C ALA A 9 20.64 -14.76 4.62
N GLU A 10 20.64 -14.12 3.45
CA GLU A 10 19.97 -14.60 2.24
C GLU A 10 20.52 -15.95 1.78
N ALA A 11 21.85 -16.10 1.72
CA ALA A 11 22.49 -17.37 1.35
C ALA A 11 22.11 -18.55 2.26
N ARG A 12 21.65 -18.27 3.50
CA ARG A 12 21.20 -19.27 4.47
C ARG A 12 19.69 -19.48 4.50
N LEU A 13 18.91 -18.62 3.82
CA LEU A 13 17.45 -18.74 3.77
C LEU A 13 17.04 -19.83 2.79
N VAL A 14 16.64 -20.98 3.31
CA VAL A 14 16.00 -22.04 2.53
C VAL A 14 14.50 -21.99 2.81
N LEU A 15 13.74 -21.41 1.88
CA LEU A 15 12.29 -21.32 1.97
C LEU A 15 11.66 -22.42 1.11
N ASP A 16 10.94 -23.32 1.75
CA ASP A 16 10.12 -24.30 1.05
C ASP A 16 8.74 -23.71 0.77
N TRP A 17 8.56 -23.19 -0.44
CA TRP A 17 7.30 -22.60 -0.89
C TRP A 17 6.19 -23.62 -1.12
N LYS A 18 6.49 -24.93 -1.12
CA LYS A 18 5.48 -25.98 -1.30
C LYS A 18 4.71 -26.25 -0.02
N ASN A 19 5.27 -25.89 1.14
CA ASN A 19 4.67 -26.13 2.44
C ASN A 19 4.34 -24.82 3.17
N PRO A 20 3.24 -24.75 3.93
CA PRO A 20 2.93 -23.57 4.71
C PRO A 20 4.04 -23.26 5.73
N LEU A 21 4.57 -22.04 5.69
CA LEU A 21 5.47 -21.54 6.72
C LEU A 21 4.70 -21.39 8.03
N ARG A 22 5.20 -22.02 9.11
CA ARG A 22 4.62 -21.81 10.44
C ARG A 22 4.95 -20.40 10.92
N HIS A 23 3.92 -19.58 11.13
CA HIS A 23 4.06 -18.17 11.54
C HIS A 23 4.99 -17.98 12.74
N GLY A 24 4.81 -18.75 13.82
CA GLY A 24 5.66 -18.62 15.02
C GLY A 24 7.15 -18.89 14.75
N THR A 25 7.44 -19.89 13.92
CA THR A 25 8.82 -20.23 13.52
C THR A 25 9.38 -19.14 12.61
N TYR A 26 8.63 -18.71 11.60
CA TYR A 26 9.02 -17.62 10.70
C TYR A 26 9.36 -16.34 11.47
N THR A 27 8.47 -15.94 12.39
CA THR A 27 8.64 -14.71 13.17
C THR A 27 9.91 -14.76 14.03
N LYS A 28 10.17 -15.88 14.70
CA LYS A 28 11.34 -16.03 15.58
C LYS A 28 12.65 -16.22 14.81
N ALA A 29 12.65 -17.06 13.77
CA ALA A 29 13.87 -17.49 13.09
C ALA A 29 14.31 -16.54 11.96
N ILE A 30 13.37 -15.82 11.34
CA ILE A 30 13.62 -15.00 10.15
C ILE A 30 13.31 -13.53 10.43
N PHE A 31 12.06 -13.21 10.79
CA PHE A 31 11.59 -11.83 10.84
C PHE A 31 12.26 -11.01 11.94
N ARG A 32 12.23 -11.46 13.20
CA ARG A 32 12.86 -10.75 14.32
C ARG A 32 14.37 -10.52 14.08
N PRO A 33 15.15 -11.53 13.66
CA PRO A 33 16.53 -11.31 13.28
C PRO A 33 16.73 -10.28 12.15
N ALA A 34 15.81 -10.23 11.18
CA ALA A 34 15.86 -9.23 10.12
C ALA A 34 15.60 -7.80 10.65
N VAL A 35 14.64 -7.64 11.58
CA VAL A 35 14.38 -6.36 12.26
C VAL A 35 15.61 -5.91 13.07
N MET A 36 16.19 -6.80 13.88
CA MET A 36 17.41 -6.49 14.65
C MET A 36 18.57 -6.07 13.74
N ARG A 37 18.74 -6.78 12.61
CA ARG A 37 19.75 -6.43 11.61
C ARG A 37 19.48 -5.07 11.00
N ALA A 38 18.24 -4.76 10.64
CA ALA A 38 17.86 -3.45 10.10
C ALA A 38 18.14 -2.33 11.10
N ASN A 39 17.77 -2.50 12.37
CA ASN A 39 18.04 -1.51 13.44
C ASN A 39 19.53 -1.28 13.64
N ARG A 40 20.36 -2.33 13.51
CA ARG A 40 21.82 -2.21 13.57
C ARG A 40 22.38 -1.43 12.38
N LEU A 41 21.89 -1.70 11.16
CA LEU A 41 22.35 -1.03 9.94
C LEU A 41 21.87 0.42 9.85
N TYR A 42 20.69 0.71 10.39
CA TYR A 42 20.02 2.01 10.30
C TYR A 42 19.56 2.48 11.70
N PRO A 43 20.49 2.85 12.60
CA PRO A 43 20.18 3.16 13.99
C PRO A 43 19.29 4.40 14.16
N HIS A 44 19.32 5.33 13.21
CA HIS A 44 18.48 6.53 13.21
C HIS A 44 17.03 6.28 12.74
N ALA A 45 16.74 5.08 12.26
CA ALA A 45 15.43 4.65 11.78
C ALA A 45 15.03 3.32 12.44
N ALA A 46 15.32 3.19 13.74
CA ALA A 46 15.07 1.97 14.48
C ALA A 46 13.57 1.61 14.47
N ILE A 47 13.29 0.38 14.08
CA ILE A 47 11.98 -0.25 14.08
C ILE A 47 11.71 -0.75 15.51
N SER A 48 10.51 -0.48 16.02
CA SER A 48 10.07 -0.90 17.35
C SER A 48 10.06 -2.43 17.51
N ASP A 49 10.29 -2.91 18.73
CA ASP A 49 10.32 -4.34 19.08
C ASP A 49 8.95 -5.04 18.96
N ASP A 50 7.86 -4.26 19.01
CA ASP A 50 6.49 -4.72 18.79
C ASP A 50 6.10 -4.78 17.31
N PHE A 51 6.99 -4.39 16.39
CA PHE A 51 6.74 -4.48 14.96
C PHE A 51 6.54 -5.94 14.54
N THR A 52 5.44 -6.17 13.81
CA THR A 52 5.06 -7.51 13.33
C THR A 52 5.11 -7.57 11.81
N PRO A 53 5.10 -8.78 11.21
CA PRO A 53 4.95 -8.90 9.76
C PRO A 53 3.71 -8.18 9.21
N HIS A 54 2.65 -8.01 10.01
CA HIS A 54 1.46 -7.24 9.61
C HIS A 54 1.76 -5.74 9.48
N GLY A 55 2.74 -5.22 10.21
CA GLY A 55 3.23 -3.85 10.06
C GLY A 55 3.69 -3.54 8.63
N LEU A 56 4.36 -4.49 7.95
CA LEU A 56 4.74 -4.34 6.54
C LEU A 56 3.52 -4.20 5.62
N ARG A 57 2.41 -4.86 5.95
CA ARG A 57 1.15 -4.73 5.20
C ARG A 57 0.53 -3.34 5.39
N HIS A 58 0.62 -2.76 6.59
CA HIS A 58 0.22 -1.38 6.83
C HIS A 58 1.09 -0.39 6.04
N THR A 59 2.40 -0.61 5.99
CA THR A 59 3.31 0.20 5.18
C THR A 59 2.94 0.14 3.70
N TYR A 60 2.71 -1.06 3.16
CA TYR A 60 2.28 -1.25 1.77
C TYR A 60 1.00 -0.47 1.45
N ALA A 61 -0.04 -0.61 2.28
CA ALA A 61 -1.31 0.09 2.06
C ALA A 61 -1.14 1.61 2.11
N SER A 62 -0.36 2.12 3.07
CA SER A 62 -0.10 3.56 3.21
C SER A 62 0.63 4.13 1.98
N LEU A 63 1.61 3.38 1.44
CA LEU A 63 2.31 3.75 0.21
C LEU A 63 1.38 3.74 -1.01
N CYS A 64 0.48 2.76 -1.13
CA CYS A 64 -0.49 2.74 -2.22
C CYS A 64 -1.46 3.93 -2.14
N VAL A 65 -1.94 4.29 -0.94
CA VAL A 65 -2.79 5.48 -0.76
C VAL A 65 -2.02 6.75 -1.14
N ALA A 66 -0.76 6.89 -0.70
CA ALA A 66 0.08 8.02 -1.05
C ALA A 66 0.34 8.13 -2.56
N ALA A 67 0.42 6.99 -3.26
CA ALA A 67 0.52 6.92 -4.72
C ALA A 67 -0.81 7.17 -5.45
N GLY A 68 -1.90 7.42 -4.74
CA GLY A 68 -3.22 7.75 -5.31
C GLY A 68 -4.01 6.56 -5.83
N LEU A 69 -3.68 5.33 -5.41
CA LEU A 69 -4.41 4.15 -5.84
C LEU A 69 -5.83 4.10 -5.24
N PRO A 70 -6.83 3.60 -5.99
CA PRO A 70 -8.19 3.46 -5.47
C PRO A 70 -8.27 2.46 -4.30
N MET A 71 -8.99 2.83 -3.23
CA MET A 71 -9.12 2.00 -2.01
C MET A 71 -9.60 0.57 -2.29
N PHE A 72 -10.49 0.42 -3.27
CA PHE A 72 -11.00 -0.87 -3.72
C PHE A 72 -9.88 -1.77 -4.30
N GLU A 73 -8.97 -1.21 -5.09
CA GLU A 73 -7.84 -1.96 -5.66
C GLU A 73 -6.85 -2.36 -4.57
N ILE A 74 -6.51 -1.43 -3.68
CA ILE A 74 -5.64 -1.69 -2.52
C ILE A 74 -6.21 -2.85 -1.69
N SER A 75 -7.52 -2.83 -1.45
CA SER A 75 -8.23 -3.92 -0.76
C SER A 75 -8.10 -5.26 -1.46
N ARG A 76 -8.20 -5.29 -2.79
CA ARG A 76 -8.07 -6.52 -3.59
C ARG A 76 -6.64 -7.05 -3.59
N PHE A 77 -5.63 -6.20 -3.72
CA PHE A 77 -4.22 -6.60 -3.64
C PHE A 77 -3.88 -7.24 -2.30
N MET A 78 -4.48 -6.70 -1.24
CA MET A 78 -4.35 -7.25 0.10
C MET A 78 -5.20 -8.52 0.32
N GLY A 79 -6.20 -8.79 -0.51
CA GLY A 79 -7.07 -9.96 -0.38
C GLY A 79 -8.06 -9.84 0.78
N HIS A 80 -8.53 -8.63 1.12
CA HIS A 80 -9.59 -8.48 2.10
C HIS A 80 -10.93 -8.98 1.55
N ALA A 81 -11.63 -9.79 2.34
CA ALA A 81 -12.96 -10.28 1.99
C ALA A 81 -14.01 -9.15 1.88
N LYS A 82 -13.80 -8.05 2.60
CA LYS A 82 -14.66 -6.87 2.59
C LYS A 82 -13.84 -5.62 2.29
N PRO A 83 -14.17 -4.84 1.25
CA PRO A 83 -13.50 -3.56 0.96
C PRO A 83 -13.51 -2.56 2.11
N SER A 84 -14.59 -2.56 2.90
CA SER A 84 -14.76 -1.68 4.05
C SER A 84 -13.67 -1.84 5.11
N THR A 85 -13.06 -3.02 5.25
CA THR A 85 -11.91 -3.21 6.16
C THR A 85 -10.75 -2.28 5.80
N THR A 86 -10.47 -2.12 4.50
CA THR A 86 -9.41 -1.24 4.01
C THR A 86 -9.77 0.22 4.26
N GLU A 87 -11.01 0.59 3.97
CA GLU A 87 -11.51 1.94 4.15
C GLU A 87 -11.49 2.38 5.62
N THR A 88 -12.00 1.54 6.54
CA THR A 88 -11.97 1.82 7.98
C THR A 88 -10.55 2.09 8.49
N VAL A 89 -9.55 1.39 7.95
CA VAL A 89 -8.16 1.51 8.43
C VAL A 89 -7.44 2.68 7.76
N TYR A 90 -7.62 2.92 6.46
CA TYR A 90 -6.74 3.81 5.69
C TYR A 90 -7.41 5.04 5.09
N ALA A 91 -8.74 5.21 5.17
CA ALA A 91 -9.41 6.37 4.58
C ALA A 91 -8.91 7.72 5.12
N HIS A 92 -8.44 7.75 6.37
CA HIS A 92 -7.86 8.94 6.99
C HIS A 92 -6.55 9.43 6.33
N LEU A 93 -5.93 8.61 5.48
CA LEU A 93 -4.74 8.98 4.71
C LEU A 93 -5.08 9.68 3.38
N LEU A 94 -6.35 9.66 2.96
CA LEU A 94 -6.78 10.33 1.75
C LEU A 94 -6.73 11.85 1.95
N ARG A 95 -6.23 12.56 0.95
CA ARG A 95 -6.26 14.03 0.95
C ARG A 95 -7.69 14.49 0.73
N ASP A 96 -8.14 15.41 1.58
CA ASP A 96 -9.43 16.08 1.45
C ASP A 96 -9.34 17.22 0.41
N ASP A 97 -9.05 16.86 -0.83
CA ASP A 97 -8.99 17.79 -1.96
C ASP A 97 -9.88 17.25 -3.09
N HIS A 98 -11.02 17.91 -3.25
CA HIS A 98 -12.01 17.55 -4.26
C HIS A 98 -11.93 18.42 -5.52
N THR A 99 -10.95 19.34 -5.61
CA THR A 99 -10.85 20.28 -6.74
C THR A 99 -10.73 19.55 -8.08
N THR A 100 -9.89 18.51 -8.14
CA THR A 100 -9.68 17.70 -9.36
C THR A 100 -10.96 16.95 -9.75
N ALA A 101 -11.65 16.36 -8.77
CA ALA A 101 -12.90 15.64 -9.00
C ALA A 101 -14.01 16.57 -9.53
N MET A 102 -14.14 17.76 -8.93
CA MET A 102 -15.11 18.77 -9.37
C MET A 102 -14.76 19.35 -10.74
N ALA A 103 -13.47 19.55 -11.05
CA ALA A 103 -13.03 19.97 -12.37
C ALA A 103 -13.37 18.92 -13.45
N ALA A 104 -13.15 17.63 -13.14
CA ALA A 104 -13.51 16.54 -14.04
C ALA A 104 -15.03 16.48 -14.30
N LEU A 105 -15.85 16.65 -13.26
CA LEU A 105 -17.31 16.72 -13.41
C LEU A 105 -17.74 17.94 -14.25
N GLY A 106 -17.14 19.12 -14.00
CA GLY A 106 -17.43 20.33 -14.77
C GLY A 106 -17.09 20.17 -16.26
N ALA A 107 -16.00 19.47 -16.59
CA ALA A 107 -15.62 19.18 -17.98
C ALA A 107 -16.67 18.32 -18.71
N MET A 108 -17.41 17.45 -18.02
CA MET A 108 -18.50 16.68 -18.62
C MET A 108 -19.73 17.53 -18.99
N ALA A 109 -19.94 18.66 -18.30
CA ALA A 109 -21.05 19.56 -18.56
C ALA A 109 -20.81 20.52 -19.74
N ALA A 110 -19.57 20.61 -20.24
CA ALA A 110 -19.24 21.44 -21.39
C ALA A 110 -19.79 20.81 -22.69
N PRO A 111 -20.70 21.49 -23.43
CA PRO A 111 -21.25 20.95 -24.67
C PRO A 111 -20.13 20.76 -25.70
N THR A 112 -20.00 19.54 -26.25
CA THR A 112 -18.90 19.16 -27.15
C THR A 112 -19.09 19.66 -28.59
N ALA A 113 -20.32 20.04 -28.98
CA ALA A 113 -20.60 20.74 -30.23
C ALA A 113 -21.95 21.46 -30.15
N SER A 114 -22.04 22.65 -30.77
CA SER A 114 -23.31 23.33 -30.99
C SER A 114 -24.01 22.67 -32.18
N ASN A 115 -24.99 21.82 -31.91
CA ASN A 115 -26.00 21.37 -32.87
C ASN A 115 -27.07 22.45 -33.15
N VAL A 116 -26.84 23.69 -32.71
CA VAL A 116 -27.66 24.86 -33.04
C VAL A 116 -27.15 25.48 -34.33
N VAL A 117 -27.95 25.36 -35.41
CA VAL A 117 -27.77 26.10 -36.65
C VAL A 117 -28.61 27.38 -36.57
N ALA A 118 -27.96 28.55 -36.66
CA ALA A 118 -28.67 29.82 -36.71
C ALA A 118 -29.50 29.90 -38.01
N LEU A 119 -30.83 29.96 -37.88
CA LEU A 119 -31.73 30.29 -38.98
C LEU A 119 -31.43 31.74 -39.41
N ARG A 120 -30.94 31.91 -40.65
CA ARG A 120 -30.73 33.24 -41.23
C ARG A 120 -32.06 33.98 -41.25
N ALA A 121 -32.09 35.18 -40.68
CA ALA A 121 -33.21 36.11 -40.85
C ALA A 121 -33.21 36.58 -42.32
N ASN A 122 -34.38 36.47 -42.96
CA ASN A 122 -34.65 36.99 -44.31
C ASN A 122 -34.63 38.51 -44.34
#